data_AF-A0A929PPS2-F1
#
_entry.id   AF-A0A929PPS2-F1
#
_cell.length_a   1.000
_cell.length_b   1.000
_cell.length_c   1.000
_cell.angle_alpha   90.00
_cell.angle_beta   90.00
_cell.angle_gamma   90.00
#
_symmetry.space_group_name_H-M   'P 1'
#
loop_
_entity.id
_entity.type
_entity.pdbx_description
1 polymer ?
#
loop_
_entity_poly.entity_id
_entity_poly.type
_entity_poly.pdbx_seq_one_letter_code
_entity_poly.pdbx_strand_id
1 'polypeptide(L)'
;MKNFIPTGRRSITAINAARFMTRSASRGKQRVYYPYYHCKSTCGIRFQAEMVNALFERNLNQFVPKPGMAELFRTIICESYIENGGKSLTDQNRKTDQIAEQNDRKARVLELLINKSISGDEYQRIRKECENTIARCEAELKELTQQINEDLDIEGLADLAVDNLKNLSEFYATADSDIRRAIVSPIYPEK
;
A
#
# COMPACT_ATOMS: atom_id res chain seq x y z
N MET A 1 0.49 -12.30 -29.79
CA MET A 1 1.52 -11.84 -28.83
C MET A 1 0.97 -11.93 -27.41
N LYS A 2 1.04 -13.09 -26.77
CA LYS A 2 0.81 -13.32 -25.34
C LYS A 2 1.78 -14.44 -24.95
N ASN A 3 2.31 -14.47 -23.72
CA ASN A 3 2.67 -15.69 -22.96
C ASN A 3 3.83 -15.65 -21.95
N PHE A 4 4.12 -14.52 -21.28
CA PHE A 4 5.02 -14.52 -20.11
C PHE A 4 4.49 -13.67 -18.96
N ILE A 5 4.61 -14.21 -17.74
CA ILE A 5 4.45 -13.46 -16.51
C ILE A 5 5.79 -13.59 -15.74
N PRO A 6 6.52 -12.48 -15.58
CA PRO A 6 7.65 -12.38 -14.66
C PRO A 6 7.17 -12.75 -13.25
N THR A 7 7.94 -13.51 -12.49
CA THR A 7 7.60 -13.83 -11.09
C THR A 7 8.73 -13.35 -10.18
N GLY A 8 8.44 -13.04 -8.91
CA GLY A 8 9.45 -12.63 -7.90
C GLY A 8 10.56 -13.66 -7.60
N ARG A 9 10.58 -14.83 -8.27
CA ARG A 9 11.68 -15.82 -8.25
C ARG A 9 12.59 -15.69 -9.48
N ARG A 10 13.69 -16.47 -9.47
CA ARG A 10 14.60 -16.73 -10.61
C ARG A 10 13.92 -17.39 -11.84
N SER A 11 12.63 -17.16 -12.07
CA SER A 11 11.80 -17.90 -13.01
C SER A 11 10.76 -17.03 -13.68
N ILE A 12 10.52 -17.31 -14.96
CA ILE A 12 9.45 -16.74 -15.77
C ILE A 12 8.40 -17.84 -15.92
N THR A 13 7.12 -17.53 -15.79
CA THR A 13 6.06 -18.54 -15.98
C THR A 13 5.56 -18.52 -17.41
N ALA A 14 5.59 -19.68 -18.07
CA ALA A 14 4.98 -19.84 -19.39
C ALA A 14 3.45 -19.95 -19.23
N ILE A 15 2.71 -19.02 -19.85
CA ILE A 15 1.24 -18.95 -19.71
C ILE A 15 0.55 -20.24 -20.19
N ASN A 16 1.09 -20.92 -21.20
CA ASN A 16 0.49 -22.14 -21.75
C ASN A 16 0.68 -23.40 -20.88
N ALA A 17 1.59 -23.37 -19.91
CA ALA A 17 1.92 -24.55 -19.10
C ALA A 17 1.72 -24.34 -17.60
N ALA A 18 1.41 -23.11 -17.15
CA ALA A 18 1.37 -22.70 -15.74
C ALA A 18 2.61 -23.19 -14.94
N ARG A 19 3.75 -23.29 -15.62
CA ARG A 19 4.98 -23.90 -15.09
C ARG A 19 6.13 -22.92 -15.18
N PHE A 20 6.97 -22.93 -14.15
CA PHE A 20 8.19 -22.15 -14.09
C PHE A 20 9.16 -22.55 -15.19
N MET A 21 9.78 -21.55 -15.81
CA MET A 21 10.88 -21.72 -16.74
C MET A 21 12.22 -21.48 -16.04
N THR A 22 13.22 -22.22 -16.47
CA THR A 22 14.59 -22.10 -15.98
C THR A 22 15.49 -21.57 -17.09
N ARG A 23 16.46 -20.73 -16.73
CA ARG A 23 17.48 -20.26 -17.66
C ARG A 23 18.56 -21.35 -17.82
N SER A 24 18.88 -21.69 -19.06
CA SER A 24 20.04 -22.55 -19.40
C SER A 24 20.75 -22.00 -20.63
N ALA A 25 21.94 -22.52 -20.92
CA ALA A 25 22.67 -22.18 -22.14
C ALA A 25 23.00 -23.44 -22.93
N SER A 26 22.77 -23.40 -24.24
CA SER A 26 23.15 -24.48 -25.16
C SER A 26 24.44 -24.11 -25.88
N ARG A 27 25.37 -25.06 -25.99
CA ARG A 27 26.66 -24.84 -26.67
C ARG A 27 26.53 -25.18 -28.16
N GLY A 28 26.75 -24.20 -29.02
CA GLY A 28 26.74 -24.37 -30.47
C GLY A 28 28.05 -24.95 -31.03
N LYS A 29 28.05 -25.18 -32.35
CA LYS A 29 29.15 -25.80 -33.11
C LYS A 29 30.49 -25.05 -32.96
N GLN A 30 30.42 -23.73 -32.80
CA GLN A 30 31.57 -22.84 -32.61
C GLN A 30 31.97 -22.65 -31.13
N ARG A 31 31.51 -23.51 -30.22
CA ARG A 31 31.69 -23.39 -28.75
C ARG A 31 31.08 -22.14 -28.11
N VAL A 32 30.29 -21.37 -28.86
CA VAL A 32 29.48 -20.24 -28.37
C VAL A 32 28.28 -20.77 -27.58
N TYR A 33 28.01 -20.16 -26.43
CA TYR A 33 26.85 -20.48 -25.59
C TYR A 33 25.70 -19.53 -25.92
N TYR A 34 24.52 -20.11 -26.15
CA TYR A 34 23.31 -19.36 -26.45
C TYR A 34 22.33 -19.52 -25.28
N PRO A 35 21.98 -18.42 -24.58
CA PRO A 35 21.11 -18.48 -23.41
C PRO A 35 19.63 -18.55 -23.82
N TYR A 36 18.89 -19.44 -23.17
CA TYR A 36 17.44 -19.62 -23.37
C TYR A 36 16.73 -19.81 -22.03
N TYR A 37 15.47 -19.40 -21.99
CA TYR A 37 14.51 -19.88 -21.00
C TYR A 37 13.84 -21.14 -21.54
N HIS A 38 13.78 -22.19 -20.73
CA HIS A 38 13.13 -23.44 -21.11
C HIS A 38 12.20 -23.92 -20.00
N CYS A 39 11.10 -24.56 -20.41
CA CYS A 39 10.28 -25.32 -19.48
C CYS A 39 10.88 -26.72 -19.28
N LYS A 40 10.37 -27.48 -18.30
CA LYS A 40 10.75 -28.89 -18.08
C LYS A 40 10.62 -29.69 -19.39
N SER A 41 11.45 -30.74 -19.52
CA SER A 41 11.61 -31.54 -20.76
C SER A 41 10.29 -31.98 -21.40
N THR A 42 9.27 -32.31 -20.60
CA THR A 42 7.94 -32.73 -21.05
C THR A 42 7.11 -31.64 -21.75
N CYS A 43 7.49 -30.37 -21.61
CA CYS A 43 6.78 -29.23 -22.20
C CYS A 43 7.33 -28.85 -23.59
N GLY A 44 8.60 -29.12 -23.88
CA GLY A 44 9.22 -28.85 -25.19
C GLY A 44 9.43 -27.37 -25.54
N ILE A 45 8.94 -26.42 -24.74
CA ILE A 45 9.01 -24.98 -25.02
C ILE A 45 10.37 -24.38 -24.64
N ARG A 46 10.94 -23.55 -25.53
CA ARG A 46 12.16 -22.77 -25.33
C ARG A 46 12.03 -21.37 -25.94
N PHE A 47 12.61 -20.36 -25.29
CA PHE A 47 12.66 -18.98 -25.77
C PHE A 47 14.04 -18.39 -25.61
N GLN A 48 14.49 -17.61 -26.60
CA GLN A 48 15.76 -16.88 -26.53
C GLN A 48 15.75 -15.92 -25.34
N ALA A 49 16.78 -15.98 -24.49
CA ALA A 49 16.82 -15.17 -23.28
C ALA A 49 16.86 -13.67 -23.60
N GLU A 50 17.58 -13.27 -24.66
CA GLU A 50 17.64 -11.89 -25.14
C GLU A 50 16.26 -11.33 -25.48
N MET A 51 15.50 -12.05 -26.31
CA MET A 51 14.14 -11.66 -26.70
C MET A 51 13.22 -11.53 -25.48
N VAL A 52 13.26 -12.49 -24.55
CA VAL A 52 12.41 -12.48 -23.36
C VAL A 52 12.77 -11.32 -22.43
N ASN A 53 14.06 -11.06 -22.23
CA ASN A 53 14.52 -9.94 -21.39
C ASN A 53 14.15 -8.59 -22.02
N ALA A 54 14.34 -8.43 -23.33
CA ALA A 54 13.97 -7.20 -24.03
C ALA A 54 12.46 -6.92 -23.98
N LEU A 55 11.63 -7.97 -24.13
CA LEU A 55 10.18 -7.83 -23.95
C LEU A 55 9.81 -7.46 -22.52
N PHE A 56 10.53 -8.00 -21.54
CA PHE A 56 10.32 -7.69 -20.15
C PHE A 56 10.65 -6.24 -19.82
N GLU A 57 11.81 -5.74 -20.26
CA GLU A 57 12.20 -4.34 -20.10
C GLU A 57 11.19 -3.38 -20.75
N ARG A 58 10.73 -3.70 -21.97
CA ARG A 58 9.65 -2.92 -22.62
C ARG A 58 8.37 -2.89 -21.82
N ASN A 59 8.06 -3.96 -21.11
CA ASN A 59 6.88 -4.01 -20.27
C ASN A 59 7.08 -3.22 -18.97
N LEU A 60 8.26 -3.28 -18.34
CA LEU A 60 8.60 -2.44 -17.18
C LEU A 60 8.47 -0.94 -17.51
N ASN A 61 8.88 -0.53 -18.70
CA ASN A 61 8.75 0.87 -19.13
C ASN A 61 7.30 1.37 -19.20
N GLN A 62 6.30 0.47 -19.21
CA GLN A 62 4.89 0.86 -19.20
C GLN A 62 4.43 1.38 -17.83
N PHE A 63 5.19 1.08 -16.78
CA PHE A 63 4.92 1.58 -15.41
C PHE A 63 5.53 2.95 -15.16
N VAL A 64 6.40 3.46 -16.04
CA VAL A 64 6.93 4.82 -15.95
C VAL A 64 5.78 5.82 -16.13
N PRO A 65 5.59 6.79 -15.21
CA PRO A 65 4.49 7.73 -15.30
C PRO A 65 4.62 8.61 -16.54
N LYS A 66 3.49 8.84 -17.20
CA LYS A 66 3.41 9.88 -18.23
C LYS A 66 3.58 11.27 -17.59
N PRO A 67 3.99 12.30 -18.35
CA PRO A 67 4.05 13.66 -17.84
C PRO A 67 2.74 14.06 -17.13
N GLY A 68 2.85 14.62 -15.93
CA GLY A 68 1.71 15.00 -15.07
C GLY A 68 1.10 13.88 -14.23
N MET A 69 1.34 12.60 -14.53
CA MET A 69 0.82 11.49 -13.71
C MET A 69 1.60 11.29 -12.40
N ALA A 70 2.85 11.73 -12.37
CA ALA A 70 3.71 11.67 -11.18
C ALA A 70 3.11 12.45 -10.00
N GLU A 71 2.70 13.69 -10.24
CA GLU A 71 2.03 14.54 -9.24
C GLU A 71 0.72 13.91 -8.77
N LEU A 72 -0.06 13.36 -9.70
CA LEU A 72 -1.31 12.69 -9.36
C LEU A 72 -1.08 11.46 -8.47
N PHE A 73 -0.06 10.65 -8.74
CA PHE A 73 0.29 9.52 -7.89
C PHE A 73 0.74 9.97 -6.50
N ARG A 74 1.55 11.03 -6.40
CA ARG A 74 1.94 11.63 -5.12
C ARG A 74 0.71 12.02 -4.31
N THR A 75 -0.20 12.78 -4.91
CA THR A 75 -1.45 13.22 -4.26
C THR A 75 -2.26 12.03 -3.77
N ILE A 76 -2.49 11.02 -4.62
CA ILE A 76 -3.27 9.83 -4.26
C ILE A 76 -2.61 9.06 -3.11
N ILE A 77 -1.27 8.93 -3.09
CA ILE A 77 -0.56 8.24 -2.00
C ILE A 77 -0.77 8.98 -0.67
N CYS A 78 -0.61 10.30 -0.66
CA CYS A 78 -0.78 11.12 0.53
C CYS A 78 -2.24 11.12 1.02
N GLU A 79 -3.21 11.32 0.11
CA GLU A 79 -4.64 11.27 0.43
C GLU A 79 -5.04 9.88 0.97
N SER A 80 -4.63 8.83 0.27
CA SER A 80 -4.90 7.45 0.68
C SER A 80 -4.27 7.10 2.02
N TYR A 81 -3.09 7.65 2.36
CA TYR A 81 -2.49 7.44 3.68
C TYR A 81 -3.30 8.12 4.78
N ILE A 82 -3.77 9.35 4.54
CA ILE A 82 -4.65 10.09 5.46
C ILE A 82 -5.98 9.34 5.65
N GLU A 83 -6.59 8.88 4.56
CA GLU A 83 -7.86 8.15 4.57
C GLU A 83 -7.73 6.74 5.17
N ASN A 84 -6.63 6.03 4.86
CA ASN A 84 -6.36 4.67 5.33
C ASN A 84 -5.66 4.60 6.70
N GLY A 85 -5.53 5.73 7.41
CA GLY A 85 -5.36 5.75 8.88
C GLY A 85 -6.51 5.08 9.66
N GLY A 86 -7.32 4.24 9.00
CA GLY A 86 -8.65 3.73 9.32
C GLY A 86 -8.80 2.91 10.59
N LYS A 87 -7.74 2.68 11.38
CA LYS A 87 -7.90 2.31 12.81
C LYS A 87 -8.01 3.56 13.68
N SER A 88 -7.08 4.50 13.53
CA SER A 88 -7.12 5.78 14.24
C SER A 88 -8.35 6.60 13.84
N LEU A 89 -8.72 6.65 12.54
CA LEU A 89 -9.93 7.38 12.11
C LEU A 89 -11.22 6.73 12.65
N THR A 90 -11.31 5.40 12.65
CA THR A 90 -12.46 4.68 13.24
C THR A 90 -12.54 4.91 14.74
N ASP A 91 -11.40 4.87 15.44
CA ASP A 91 -11.33 5.15 16.86
C ASP A 91 -11.68 6.61 17.17
N GLN A 92 -11.19 7.58 16.38
CA GLN A 92 -11.52 9.00 16.48
C GLN A 92 -13.02 9.26 16.26
N ASN A 93 -13.62 8.65 15.23
CA ASN A 93 -15.05 8.75 14.98
C ASN A 93 -15.84 8.19 16.17
N ARG A 94 -15.44 7.03 16.69
CA ARG A 94 -16.07 6.43 17.88
C ARG A 94 -15.97 7.35 19.11
N LYS A 95 -14.83 8.03 19.34
CA LYS A 95 -14.70 8.99 20.44
C LYS A 95 -15.55 10.23 20.23
N THR A 96 -15.65 10.71 19.00
CA THR A 96 -16.50 11.85 18.63
C THR A 96 -17.98 11.53 18.85
N ASP A 97 -18.42 10.34 18.44
CA ASP A 97 -19.79 9.85 18.68
C ASP A 97 -20.08 9.74 20.19
N GLN A 98 -19.12 9.24 20.98
CA GLN A 98 -19.24 9.19 22.44
C GLN A 98 -19.39 10.59 23.06
N ILE A 99 -18.65 11.59 22.58
CA ILE A 99 -18.77 12.98 23.03
C ILE A 99 -20.15 13.55 22.68
N ALA A 100 -20.63 13.30 21.46
CA ALA A 100 -21.97 13.73 21.02
C ALA A 100 -23.05 13.11 21.92
N GLU A 101 -22.97 11.81 22.20
CA GLU A 101 -23.92 11.11 23.06
C GLU A 101 -23.94 11.68 24.50
N GLN A 102 -22.76 11.99 25.07
CA GLN A 102 -22.71 12.62 26.40
C GLN A 102 -23.26 14.04 26.40
N ASN A 103 -23.05 14.82 25.34
CA ASN A 103 -23.65 16.15 25.20
C ASN A 103 -25.18 16.07 25.09
N ASP A 104 -25.70 15.12 24.31
CA ASP A 104 -27.15 14.86 24.22
C ASP A 104 -27.73 14.38 25.56
N ARG A 105 -26.98 13.56 26.31
CA ARG A 105 -27.35 13.16 27.67
C ARG A 105 -27.42 14.37 28.60
N LYS A 106 -26.45 15.29 28.55
CA LYS A 106 -26.46 16.53 29.34
C LYS A 106 -27.68 17.40 29.01
N ALA A 107 -28.03 17.54 27.74
CA ALA A 107 -29.21 18.29 27.30
C ALA A 107 -30.50 17.68 27.86
N ARG A 108 -30.69 16.35 27.71
CA ARG A 108 -31.86 15.62 28.25
C ARG A 108 -31.97 15.73 29.76
N VAL A 109 -30.86 15.62 30.49
CA VAL A 109 -30.85 15.72 31.96
C VAL A 109 -31.18 17.13 32.44
N LEU A 110 -30.78 18.16 31.68
CA LEU A 110 -31.19 19.54 31.95
C LEU A 110 -32.70 19.73 31.76
N GLU A 111 -33.30 19.16 30.72
CA GLU A 111 -34.76 19.18 30.52
C GLU A 111 -35.51 18.51 31.69
N LEU A 112 -35.02 17.36 32.17
CA LEU A 112 -35.60 16.67 33.34
C LEU A 112 -35.54 17.52 34.61
N LEU A 113 -34.47 18.29 34.80
CA LEU A 113 -34.35 19.22 35.93
C LEU A 113 -35.35 20.37 35.80
N ILE A 114 -35.49 20.95 34.60
CA ILE A 114 -36.48 22.02 34.32
C ILE A 114 -37.90 21.52 34.62
N ASN A 115 -38.20 20.28 34.22
CA ASN A 115 -39.46 19.61 34.48
C ASN A 115 -39.59 19.08 35.93
N LYS A 116 -38.62 19.40 36.80
CA LYS A 116 -38.56 18.99 38.22
C LYS A 116 -38.70 17.47 38.43
N SER A 117 -38.31 16.69 37.43
CA SER A 117 -38.37 15.22 37.46
C SER A 117 -37.16 14.60 38.16
N ILE A 118 -36.10 15.40 38.37
CA ILE A 118 -34.90 15.05 39.15
C ILE A 118 -34.54 16.19 40.09
N SER A 119 -33.82 15.89 41.16
CA SER A 119 -33.27 16.89 42.08
C SER A 119 -32.02 17.59 41.49
N GLY A 120 -31.68 18.74 42.06
CA GLY A 120 -30.44 19.45 41.71
C GLY A 120 -29.18 18.61 41.99
N ASP A 121 -29.17 17.82 43.07
CA ASP A 121 -28.05 16.95 43.41
C ASP A 121 -27.88 15.81 42.41
N GLU A 122 -28.97 15.20 41.95
CA GLU A 122 -28.96 14.18 40.89
C GLU A 122 -28.46 14.77 39.57
N TYR A 123 -28.92 15.96 39.20
CA TYR A 123 -28.42 16.68 38.02
C TYR A 123 -26.90 16.89 38.10
N GLN A 124 -26.38 17.39 39.23
CA GLN A 124 -24.94 17.65 39.37
C GLN A 124 -24.12 16.36 39.27
N ARG A 125 -24.61 15.24 39.83
CA ARG A 125 -23.95 13.94 39.70
C ARG A 125 -23.85 13.49 38.25
N ILE A 126 -24.98 13.50 37.52
CA ILE A 126 -25.03 13.04 36.13
C ILE A 126 -24.22 13.97 35.22
N ARG A 127 -24.32 15.29 35.44
CA ARG A 127 -23.53 16.28 34.70
C ARG A 127 -22.03 16.02 34.85
N LYS A 128 -21.55 15.79 36.07
CA LYS A 128 -20.14 15.51 36.35
C LYS A 128 -19.67 14.21 35.71
N GLU A 129 -20.51 13.17 35.70
CA GLU A 129 -20.22 11.90 35.01
C GLU A 129 -20.05 12.09 33.49
N CYS A 130 -20.95 12.87 32.87
CA CYS A 130 -20.86 13.21 31.44
C CYS A 130 -19.61 14.04 31.14
N GLU A 131 -19.32 15.07 31.94
CA GLU A 131 -18.14 15.92 31.77
C GLU A 131 -16.83 15.15 31.93
N ASN A 132 -16.74 14.23 32.89
CA ASN A 132 -15.58 13.36 33.05
C ASN A 132 -15.39 12.44 31.83
N THR A 133 -16.49 11.91 31.28
CA THR A 133 -16.44 11.04 30.09
C THR A 133 -16.00 11.83 28.86
N ILE A 134 -16.53 13.04 28.66
CA ILE A 134 -16.12 13.95 27.59
C ILE A 134 -14.63 14.27 27.70
N ALA A 135 -14.17 14.71 28.88
CA ALA A 135 -12.76 15.04 29.10
C ALA A 135 -11.81 13.87 28.81
N ARG A 136 -12.21 12.64 29.17
CA ARG A 136 -11.45 11.44 28.84
C ARG A 136 -11.42 11.17 27.33
N CYS A 137 -12.56 11.25 26.66
CA CYS A 137 -12.64 11.08 25.20
C CYS A 137 -11.84 12.15 24.44
N GLU A 138 -11.84 13.40 24.91
CA GLU A 138 -11.04 14.50 24.35
C GLU A 138 -9.53 14.27 24.53
N ALA A 139 -9.10 13.79 25.70
CA ALA A 139 -7.70 13.43 25.94
C ALA A 139 -7.24 12.28 25.02
N GLU A 140 -8.05 11.22 24.91
CA GLU A 140 -7.78 10.09 24.03
C GLU A 140 -7.76 10.51 22.54
N LEU A 141 -8.65 11.42 22.12
CA LEU A 141 -8.63 12.01 20.76
C LEU A 141 -7.35 12.78 20.48
N LYS A 142 -6.87 13.56 21.44
CA LYS A 142 -5.63 14.31 21.32
C LYS A 142 -4.42 13.39 21.15
N GLU A 143 -4.34 12.32 21.93
CA GLU A 143 -3.29 11.30 21.82
C GLU A 143 -3.32 10.61 20.44
N LEU A 144 -4.50 10.18 19.98
CA LEU A 144 -4.67 9.54 18.67
C LEU A 144 -4.28 10.46 17.50
N THR A 145 -4.54 11.77 17.63
CA THR A 145 -4.18 12.76 16.61
C THR A 145 -2.68 13.06 16.61
N GLN A 146 -2.06 13.08 17.79
CA GLN A 146 -0.62 13.33 17.93
C GLN A 146 0.22 12.15 17.41
N GLN A 147 -0.23 10.91 17.65
CA GLN A 147 0.43 9.70 17.13
C GLN A 147 0.46 9.61 15.60
N ILE A 148 -0.53 10.19 14.89
CA ILE A 148 -0.54 10.20 13.41
C ILE A 148 0.54 11.14 12.86
N ASN A 149 0.83 12.24 13.55
CA ASN A 149 1.70 13.29 13.02
C ASN A 149 3.19 13.09 13.32
N GLU A 150 3.56 12.20 14.25
CA GLU A 150 4.93 12.14 14.77
C GLU A 150 5.85 11.10 14.10
N ASP A 151 5.36 10.11 13.35
CA ASP A 151 6.19 8.94 13.00
C ASP A 151 6.46 8.64 11.51
N LEU A 152 5.80 9.29 10.54
CA LEU A 152 6.06 9.01 9.11
C LEU A 152 5.95 10.25 8.22
N ASP A 153 7.08 10.64 7.60
CA ASP A 153 7.12 11.60 6.50
C ASP A 153 6.55 10.97 5.22
N ILE A 154 5.22 10.89 5.14
CA ILE A 154 4.52 10.31 3.99
C ILE A 154 4.79 11.11 2.72
N GLU A 155 4.96 12.42 2.82
CA GLU A 155 5.24 13.27 1.67
C GLU A 155 6.61 12.94 1.07
N GLY A 156 7.65 12.88 1.90
CA GLY A 156 9.00 12.48 1.46
C GLY A 156 9.04 11.05 0.91
N LEU A 157 8.26 10.12 1.48
CA LEU A 157 8.14 8.76 0.95
C LEU A 157 7.38 8.72 -0.39
N ALA A 158 6.34 9.53 -0.56
CA ALA A 158 5.60 9.64 -1.81
C ALA A 158 6.48 10.22 -2.92
N ASP A 159 7.26 11.27 -2.61
CA ASP A 159 8.24 11.86 -3.53
C ASP A 159 9.28 10.83 -3.96
N LEU A 160 9.87 10.10 -3.00
CA LEU A 160 10.82 9.03 -3.28
C LEU A 160 10.21 7.91 -4.16
N ALA A 161 8.98 7.50 -3.87
CA ALA A 161 8.29 6.47 -4.64
C ALA A 161 8.05 6.90 -6.09
N VAL A 162 7.60 8.14 -6.28
CA VAL A 162 7.34 8.72 -7.61
C VAL A 162 8.64 8.88 -8.40
N ASP A 163 9.71 9.35 -7.78
CA ASP A 163 11.00 9.51 -8.44
C ASP A 163 11.63 8.16 -8.80
N ASN A 164 11.46 7.14 -7.95
CA ASN A 164 11.84 5.77 -8.29
C ASN A 164 11.07 5.25 -9.50
N LEU A 165 9.78 5.57 -9.60
CA LEU A 165 8.93 5.12 -10.70
C LEU A 165 9.27 5.83 -12.03
N LYS A 166 9.62 7.13 -11.98
CA LYS A 166 10.13 7.89 -13.15
C LYS A 166 11.41 7.26 -13.71
N ASN A 167 12.31 6.83 -12.82
CA ASN A 167 13.62 6.29 -13.18
C ASN A 167 13.66 4.75 -13.27
N LEU A 168 12.49 4.08 -13.21
CA LEU A 168 12.37 2.62 -13.15
C LEU A 168 13.15 1.90 -14.25
N SER A 169 13.10 2.42 -15.47
CA SER A 169 13.75 1.82 -16.64
C SER A 169 15.27 1.81 -16.51
N GLU A 170 15.84 2.95 -16.08
CA GLU A 170 17.27 3.14 -15.91
C GLU A 170 17.79 2.35 -14.71
N PHE A 171 17.07 2.39 -13.59
CA PHE A 171 17.40 1.59 -12.42
C PHE A 171 17.38 0.09 -12.73
N TYR A 172 16.39 -0.41 -13.47
CA TYR A 172 16.38 -1.82 -13.85
C TYR A 172 17.54 -2.19 -14.78
N ALA A 173 17.83 -1.36 -15.78
CA ALA A 173 18.90 -1.62 -16.75
C ALA A 173 20.29 -1.67 -16.10
N THR A 174 20.56 -0.78 -15.13
CA THR A 174 21.86 -0.66 -14.47
C THR A 174 22.02 -1.51 -13.21
N ALA A 175 20.91 -1.98 -12.63
CA ALA A 175 20.90 -2.80 -11.43
C ALA A 175 21.55 -4.19 -11.60
N ASP A 176 22.13 -4.69 -10.51
CA ASP A 176 22.54 -6.08 -10.38
C ASP A 176 21.33 -7.04 -10.29
N SER A 177 21.60 -8.34 -10.24
CA SER A 177 20.54 -9.35 -10.20
C SER A 177 19.65 -9.29 -8.97
N ASP A 178 20.16 -8.84 -7.83
CA ASP A 178 19.41 -8.80 -6.57
C ASP A 178 18.53 -7.56 -6.52
N ILE A 179 19.04 -6.41 -6.95
CA ILE A 179 18.26 -5.16 -7.07
C ILE A 179 17.18 -5.31 -8.14
N ARG A 180 17.49 -5.89 -9.31
CA ARG A 180 16.46 -6.19 -10.32
C ARG A 180 15.34 -7.05 -9.75
N ARG A 181 15.65 -8.00 -8.86
CA ARG A 181 14.64 -8.81 -8.21
C ARG A 181 13.80 -8.01 -7.22
N ALA A 182 14.42 -7.11 -6.46
CA ALA A 182 13.72 -6.22 -5.53
C ALA A 182 12.75 -5.28 -6.25
N ILE A 183 13.11 -4.77 -7.44
CA ILE A 183 12.25 -3.95 -8.30
C ILE A 183 11.04 -4.75 -8.81
N VAL A 184 11.26 -6.01 -9.23
CA VAL A 184 10.23 -6.80 -9.91
C VAL A 184 9.24 -7.47 -8.95
N SER A 185 9.68 -7.83 -7.74
CA SER A 185 8.86 -8.57 -6.78
C SER A 185 7.54 -7.87 -6.40
N PRO A 186 7.50 -6.54 -6.16
CA PRO A 186 6.25 -5.83 -5.87
C PRO A 186 5.30 -5.72 -7.07
N ILE A 187 5.85 -5.61 -8.28
CA ILE A 187 5.05 -5.46 -9.53
C ILE A 187 4.40 -6.80 -9.90
N TYR A 188 5.08 -7.90 -9.59
CA TYR A 188 4.64 -9.26 -9.89
C TYR A 188 4.61 -10.12 -8.63
N PRO A 189 3.62 -9.89 -7.73
CA PRO A 189 3.49 -10.66 -6.51
C PRO A 189 3.31 -12.15 -6.81
N GLU A 190 3.91 -13.00 -5.97
CA GLU A 190 3.76 -14.44 -6.08
C GLU A 190 2.28 -14.84 -5.91
N LYS A 191 1.85 -15.89 -6.61
CA LYS A 191 0.56 -16.55 -6.36
C LYS A 191 0.69 -17.58 -5.25
#